data_AF-A0A7W0RFR9-F1
#
_entry.id   AF-A0A7W0RFR9-F1
#
_cell.length_a   1.000
_cell.length_b   1.000
_cell.length_c   1.000
_cell.angle_alpha   90.00
_cell.angle_beta   90.00
_cell.angle_gamma   90.00
#
_symmetry.space_group_name_H-M   'P 1'
#
loop_
_entity.id
_entity.type
_entity.pdbx_description
1 polymer ?
#
loop_
_entity_poly.entity_id
_entity_poly.type
_entity_poly.pdbx_seq_one_letter_code
_entity_poly.pdbx_strand_id
1 'polypeptide(L)' 'MSATDGRWLLIADNQGRERQLYDTRRDRGERNDVAASHPAVVRRLWGYVIRDAGGRRLPRF' A
#
# COMPACT_ATOMS: atom_id res chain seq x y z
N MET A 1 3.35 1.00 -8.27
CA MET A 1 1.91 0.87 -7.94
C MET A 1 1.68 1.23 -6.47
N SER A 2 0.48 1.63 -6.07
CA SER A 2 0.18 1.89 -4.65
C SER A 2 -1.28 1.61 -4.29
N ALA A 3 -1.54 1.38 -3.00
CA ALA A 3 -2.89 1.27 -2.44
C ALA A 3 -2.94 1.90 -1.04
N THR A 4 -4.08 2.51 -0.71
CA THR A 4 -4.31 3.16 0.59
C THR A 4 -5.68 2.80 1.16
N ASP A 5 -5.80 2.83 2.49
CA ASP A 5 -7.06 2.71 3.21
C ASP A 5 -7.35 3.90 4.14
N GLY A 6 -6.63 5.01 3.95
CA GLY A 6 -6.76 6.23 4.74
C GLY A 6 -5.90 6.28 6.00
N ARG A 7 -5.37 5.14 6.48
CA ARG A 7 -4.33 5.12 7.52
C ARG A 7 -3.02 4.55 7.00
N TRP A 8 -3.10 3.55 6.15
CA TRP A 8 -1.95 2.84 5.64
C TRP A 8 -1.77 3.13 4.17
N LEU A 9 -0.53 3.38 3.78
CA LEU A 9 -0.14 3.49 2.39
C LEU A 9 0.86 2.39 2.06
N LEU A 10 0.51 1.56 1.08
CA LEU A 10 1.42 0.58 0.50
C LEU A 10 1.93 1.13 -0.83
N ILE A 11 3.26 1.19 -0.97
CA ILE A 11 3.93 1.49 -2.24
C ILE A 11 4.66 0.23 -2.68
N ALA A 12 4.44 -0.17 -3.93
CA ALA A 12 5.13 -1.28 -4.55
C ALA A 12 5.84 -0.83 -5.82
N ASP A 13 7.01 -1.40 -6.10
CA ASP A 13 7.69 -1.20 -7.38
C ASP A 13 6.85 -1.76 -8.54
N ASN A 14 7.20 -1.41 -9.77
CA ASN A 14 6.45 -1.87 -10.95
C ASN A 14 6.54 -3.40 -11.16
N GLN A 15 7.43 -4.09 -10.45
CA GLN A 15 7.54 -5.55 -10.50
C GLN A 15 6.85 -6.26 -9.32
N GLY A 16 6.27 -5.51 -8.37
CA GLY A 16 5.63 -6.03 -7.15
C GLY A 16 6.58 -6.73 -6.17
N ARG A 17 7.90 -6.58 -6.36
CA ARG A 17 8.95 -7.27 -5.60
C ARG A 17 9.29 -6.50 -4.33
N GLU A 18 9.38 -5.17 -4.43
CA GLU A 18 9.61 -4.31 -3.29
C GLU A 18 8.30 -3.70 -2.82
N ARG A 19 8.03 -3.78 -1.51
CA ARG A 19 6.78 -3.32 -0.90
C ARG A 19 7.10 -2.60 0.39
N GLN A 20 6.86 -1.30 0.40
CA GLN A 20 7.05 -0.43 1.55
C GLN A 20 5.68 -0.04 2.11
N LEU A 21 5.55 -0.01 3.43
CA LEU A 21 4.31 0.31 4.11
C LEU A 21 4.51 1.46 5.08
N TYR A 22 3.64 2.47 5.00
CA TYR A 22 3.71 3.67 5.83
C TYR A 22 2.40 3.88 6.60
N ASP A 23 2.49 4.26 7.89
CA ASP A 23 1.35 4.73 8.69
C ASP A 23 1.18 6.23 8.47
N THR A 24 0.29 6.65 7.56
CA THR A 24 0.12 8.06 7.17
C THR A 24 -0.39 8.94 8.31
N ARG A 25 -0.93 8.37 9.41
CA ARG A 25 -1.34 9.16 10.57
C ARG A 25 -0.16 9.50 11.48
N ARG A 26 0.78 8.58 11.62
CA ARG A 26 1.96 8.73 12.48
C ARG A 26 3.17 9.27 11.71
N ASP A 27 3.22 9.01 10.42
CA ASP A 27 4.32 9.33 9.53
C ASP A 27 3.79 9.87 8.20
N ARG A 28 3.32 11.11 8.24
CA ARG A 28 2.83 11.82 7.05
C ARG A 28 3.90 12.04 5.98
N GLY A 29 5.18 11.90 6.36
CA GLY A 29 6.31 12.07 5.45
C GLY A 29 6.80 10.77 4.83
N GLU A 30 6.15 9.63 5.10
CA GLU A 30 6.48 8.32 4.52
C GLU A 30 7.96 7.96 4.72
N ARG A 31 8.50 8.22 5.91
CA ARG A 31 9.94 8.07 6.21
C ARG A 31 10.29 6.71 6.79
N ASN A 32 9.33 6.03 7.42
CA ASN A 32 9.53 4.82 8.19
C ASN A 32 8.77 3.67 7.52
N ASP A 33 9.50 2.83 6.81
CA ASP A 33 8.94 1.58 6.30
C ASP A 33 8.67 0.61 7.45
N VAL A 34 7.39 0.31 7.66
CA VAL A 34 6.91 -0.61 8.69
C VAL A 34 6.30 -1.89 8.10
N ALA A 35 6.61 -2.20 6.83
CA ALA A 35 6.10 -3.39 6.13
C ALA A 35 6.45 -4.69 6.84
N ALA A 36 7.70 -4.83 7.29
CA ALA A 36 8.17 -6.02 8.02
C ALA A 36 7.42 -6.25 9.33
N SER A 37 7.04 -5.17 10.02
CA SER A 37 6.32 -5.21 11.30
C SER A 37 4.81 -5.42 11.15
N HIS A 38 4.26 -5.18 9.95
CA HIS A 38 2.81 -5.27 9.69
C HIS A 38 2.48 -6.12 8.43
N PRO A 39 2.91 -7.39 8.36
CA PRO A 39 2.73 -8.22 7.16
C PRO A 39 1.25 -8.50 6.83
N ALA A 40 0.36 -8.44 7.82
CA ALA A 40 -1.08 -8.56 7.59
C ALA A 40 -1.66 -7.37 6.80
N VAL A 41 -1.19 -6.15 7.07
CA VAL A 41 -1.63 -4.94 6.37
C VAL A 41 -1.12 -4.95 4.93
N VAL A 42 0.15 -5.34 4.74
CA VAL A 42 0.74 -5.51 3.40
C VAL A 42 -0.09 -6.47 2.55
N ARG A 43 -0.43 -7.65 3.06
CA ARG A 43 -1.25 -8.64 2.32
C ARG A 43 -2.63 -8.08 1.95
N ARG A 44 -3.29 -7.36 2.85
CA ARG A 44 -4.59 -6.75 2.59
C ARG A 44 -4.53 -5.71 1.47
N LEU A 45 -3.63 -4.74 1.60
CA LEU A 45 -3.49 -3.66 0.62
C LEU A 45 -2.97 -4.18 -0.72
N TRP A 46 -2.10 -5.20 -0.72
CA TRP A 46 -1.69 -5.87 -1.95
C TRP A 46 -2.86 -6.52 -2.69
N GLY A 47 -3.82 -7.10 -1.95
CA GLY A 47 -5.06 -7.58 -2.55
C GLY A 47 -5.85 -6.48 -3.28
N TYR A 48 -5.80 -5.24 -2.80
CA TYR A 48 -6.39 -4.09 -3.50
C TYR A 48 -5.61 -3.72 -4.76
N VAL A 49 -4.26 -3.71 -4.70
CA VAL A 49 -3.41 -3.48 -5.88
C VAL A 49 -3.68 -4.49 -6.99
N ILE A 50 -3.71 -5.79 -6.66
CA ILE A 50 -3.97 -6.86 -7.63
C ILE A 50 -5.39 -6.77 -8.21
N ARG A 51 -6.39 -6.47 -7.37
CA ARG A 51 -7.77 -6.30 -7.83
C ARG A 51 -7.88 -5.13 -8.80
N ASP A 52 -7.24 -4.01 -8.50
CA ASP A 52 -7.28 -2.82 -9.36
C ASP A 52 -6.52 -3.04 -10.68
N ALA A 53 -5.40 -3.76 -10.63
CA ALA A 53 -4.63 -4.17 -11.82
C ALA A 53 -5.40 -5.15 -12.73
N GLY A 54 -6.36 -5.90 -12.20
CA GLY A 54 -7.20 -6.85 -12.94
C GLY A 54 -8.60 -6.36 -13.32
N GLY A 55 -9.03 -5.18 -12.85
CA GLY A 55 -10.41 -4.73 -13.03
C GLY A 55 -10.66 -3.25 -12.70
N ARG A 56 -10.58 -2.41 -13.73
CA ARG A 56 -11.35 -1.16 -13.96
C ARG A 56 -11.58 -0.22 -12.74
N ARG A 57 -10.83 0.91 -12.76
CA ARG A 57 -11.05 2.21 -12.09
C ARG A 57 -11.00 2.25 -10.55
N LEU A 58 -9.90 2.79 -10.03
CA LEU A 58 -9.85 3.43 -8.71
C LEU A 58 -10.84 4.61 -8.63
N PRO A 59 -11.74 4.67 -7.62
CA PRO A 59 -12.45 5.90 -7.29
C PRO A 59 -11.46 6.92 -6.74
N ARG A 60 -11.54 8.16 -7.26
CA ARG A 60 -10.85 9.31 -6.71
C ARG A 60 -11.72 9.90 -5.59
N PHE A 61 -11.17 9.96 -4.38
CA PHE A 61 -11.69 10.80 -3.29
C PHE A 61 -10.87 12.08 -3.23
#